data_AF-A0A6P8XGU2-F1
#
_entry.id   AF-A0A6P8XGU2-F1
#
_cell.length_a   1.000
_cell.length_b   1.000
_cell.length_c   1.000
_cell.angle_alpha   90.00
_cell.angle_beta   90.00
_cell.angle_gamma   90.00
#
_symmetry.space_group_name_H-M   'P 1'
#
loop_
_entity.id
_entity.type
_entity.pdbx_description
1 polymer ?
#
loop_
_entity_poly.entity_id
_entity_poly.type
_entity_poly.pdbx_seq_one_letter_code
_entity_poly.pdbx_strand_id
1 'polypeptide(L)'
;MFFMILHSFVGVALTVIIVSYAFILFGCKRKATIKFGISNSEQIYHRLHQAPGPHPWPIIGNLDIVGRFKNPFEGFGAVGKQYGDIYTLTLGQTRCLIVNNLEIIREVLNKNGKFFGGRPDFLRYHKLFGGDRNNSLALCDWSMLQQKRRNLARRHCSPRESSSYFTKMSRIGGEEIKHLMEKLEKTIMPGEPFNIKPLILKACANMFSQYMCSLRFNYEDTEFQQIVQFFDEIFWEINQGYPLDFLPWLLPFYKNHTKKICDWSTTIRKFILDRVINQRESNIDIDEPDNDFTDVLLKSLREDKNVSRNTIIFMLEDFIGGHSAVGNLVMLCLAYIAKDPVIGKNIQNEVDFVSNNGQRSIELHDMNEMPYTMATIFEVLRYSSSPIVPHVATEDTQISGYGVTSGSIVFINNYELNMSHKYWTNPNNFEPERFFRRKD
;
A
#
# COMPACT_ATOMS: atom_id res chain seq x y z
N MET A 1 27.12 -29.80 -37.12
CA MET A 1 27.30 -29.00 -35.88
C MET A 1 26.08 -28.13 -35.57
N PHE A 2 25.65 -27.24 -36.47
CA PHE A 2 24.47 -26.36 -36.27
C PHE A 2 23.18 -27.12 -35.92
N PHE A 3 22.83 -28.18 -36.67
CA PHE A 3 21.63 -28.98 -36.41
C PHE A 3 21.65 -29.70 -35.05
N MET A 4 22.80 -30.17 -34.58
CA MET A 4 22.92 -30.78 -33.24
C MET A 4 22.73 -29.75 -32.14
N ILE A 5 23.31 -28.55 -32.29
CA ILE A 5 23.14 -27.46 -31.31
C ILE A 5 21.67 -27.04 -31.24
N LEU A 6 21.02 -26.92 -32.40
CA LEU A 6 19.60 -26.59 -32.48
C LEU A 6 18.71 -27.68 -31.84
N HIS A 7 18.98 -28.97 -32.11
CA HIS A 7 18.25 -30.08 -31.49
C HIS A 7 18.43 -30.11 -29.96
N SER A 8 19.66 -29.90 -29.48
CA SER A 8 19.92 -29.82 -28.04
C SER A 8 19.20 -28.63 -27.39
N PHE A 9 19.20 -27.47 -28.05
CA PHE A 9 18.48 -26.29 -27.54
C PHE A 9 16.97 -26.52 -27.48
N VAL A 10 16.39 -27.10 -28.54
CA VAL A 10 14.96 -27.45 -28.58
C VAL A 10 14.63 -28.50 -27.52
N GLY A 11 15.48 -29.53 -27.35
CA GLY A 11 15.30 -30.56 -26.33
C GLY A 11 15.33 -30.00 -24.90
N VAL A 12 16.28 -29.12 -24.59
CA VAL A 12 16.34 -28.42 -23.30
C VAL A 12 15.12 -27.54 -23.10
N ALA A 13 14.73 -26.74 -24.09
CA ALA A 13 13.57 -25.86 -24.01
C ALA A 13 12.27 -26.65 -23.75
N LEU A 14 12.05 -27.74 -24.50
CA LEU A 14 10.90 -28.63 -24.30
C LEU A 14 10.91 -29.25 -22.91
N THR A 15 12.07 -29.70 -22.41
CA THR A 15 12.19 -30.26 -21.07
C THR A 15 11.81 -29.23 -20.00
N VAL A 16 12.31 -27.99 -20.12
CA VAL A 16 11.96 -26.90 -19.19
C VAL A 16 10.46 -26.59 -19.23
N ILE A 17 9.85 -26.52 -20.43
CA ILE A 17 8.42 -26.30 -20.59
C ILE A 17 7.61 -27.42 -19.92
N ILE A 18 7.95 -28.68 -20.19
CA ILE A 18 7.24 -29.85 -19.65
C ILE A 18 7.38 -29.91 -18.13
N VAL A 19 8.60 -29.78 -17.60
CA VAL A 19 8.86 -29.80 -16.15
C VAL A 19 8.15 -28.65 -15.47
N SER A 20 8.27 -27.42 -15.99
CA SER A 20 7.56 -26.26 -15.44
C SER A 20 6.05 -26.46 -15.45
N TYR A 21 5.49 -27.01 -16.54
CA TYR A 21 4.06 -27.25 -16.62
C TYR A 21 3.60 -28.36 -15.68
N ALA A 22 4.40 -29.41 -15.49
CA ALA A 22 4.12 -30.45 -14.51
C ALA A 22 4.07 -29.87 -13.09
N PHE A 23 4.99 -28.97 -12.73
CA PHE A 23 4.95 -28.26 -11.44
C PHE A 23 3.70 -27.38 -11.30
N ILE A 24 3.32 -26.64 -12.34
CA ILE A 24 2.09 -25.83 -12.33
C ILE A 24 0.85 -26.72 -12.16
N LEU A 25 0.73 -27.80 -12.92
CA LEU A 25 -0.43 -28.71 -12.85
C LEU A 25 -0.50 -29.48 -11.52
N PHE A 26 0.64 -29.97 -11.02
CA PHE A 26 0.73 -30.53 -9.67
C PHE A 26 0.32 -29.48 -8.64
N GLY A 27 0.74 -28.25 -8.89
CA GLY A 27 0.32 -27.04 -8.21
C GLY A 27 -1.20 -26.96 -8.08
N CYS A 28 -1.87 -26.71 -9.20
CA CYS A 28 -3.33 -26.56 -9.27
C CYS A 28 -4.12 -27.75 -8.70
N LYS A 29 -3.53 -28.96 -8.67
CA LYS A 29 -4.19 -30.15 -8.13
C LYS A 29 -3.97 -30.38 -6.63
N ARG A 30 -3.01 -29.71 -5.99
CA ARG A 30 -2.72 -29.89 -4.56
C ARG A 30 -3.88 -29.36 -3.71
N LYS A 31 -4.58 -30.25 -3.00
CA LYS A 31 -5.62 -29.90 -2.04
C LYS A 31 -5.03 -29.36 -0.74
N ALA A 32 -5.72 -28.42 -0.09
CA ALA A 32 -5.39 -27.99 1.26
C ALA A 32 -5.83 -29.07 2.25
N THR A 33 -4.99 -29.36 3.25
CA THR A 33 -5.30 -30.32 4.31
C THR A 33 -5.48 -29.58 5.62
N ILE A 34 -6.72 -29.56 6.13
CA ILE A 34 -7.10 -28.76 7.30
C ILE A 34 -7.47 -29.69 8.45
N LYS A 35 -6.99 -29.36 9.64
CA LYS A 35 -7.36 -30.03 10.89
C LYS A 35 -8.72 -29.52 11.37
N PHE A 36 -9.73 -30.39 11.43
CA PHE A 36 -11.09 -30.03 11.85
C PHE A 36 -11.37 -30.33 13.33
N GLY A 37 -10.56 -31.16 13.99
CA GLY A 37 -10.75 -31.49 15.40
C GLY A 37 -10.00 -32.75 15.82
N ILE A 38 -10.36 -33.27 16.99
CA ILE A 38 -9.87 -34.53 17.54
C ILE A 38 -11.11 -35.40 17.81
N SER A 39 -11.13 -36.61 17.27
CA SER A 39 -12.15 -37.63 17.57
C SER A 39 -11.44 -38.90 17.99
N ASN A 40 -11.82 -39.49 19.12
CA ASN A 40 -11.20 -40.72 19.65
C ASN A 40 -9.66 -40.67 19.71
N SER A 41 -9.08 -39.52 20.08
CA SER A 41 -7.62 -39.31 20.15
C SER A 41 -6.88 -39.24 18.80
N GLU A 42 -7.59 -39.35 17.68
CA GLU A 42 -7.04 -39.19 16.33
C GLU A 42 -7.38 -37.81 15.76
N GLN A 43 -6.43 -37.21 15.04
CA GLN A 43 -6.62 -35.93 14.38
C GLN A 43 -7.38 -36.15 13.06
N ILE A 44 -8.55 -35.51 12.94
CA ILE A 44 -9.33 -35.56 11.70
C ILE A 44 -8.85 -34.46 10.76
N TYR A 45 -8.45 -34.87 9.56
CA TYR A 45 -8.05 -33.98 8.49
C TYR A 45 -9.03 -34.06 7.32
N HIS A 46 -9.47 -32.90 6.83
CA HIS A 46 -10.24 -32.80 5.60
C HIS A 46 -9.36 -32.25 4.47
N ARG A 47 -9.47 -32.88 3.29
CA ARG A 47 -8.86 -32.41 2.06
C ARG A 47 -9.89 -31.63 1.26
N LEU A 48 -9.71 -30.32 1.17
CA LEU A 48 -10.65 -29.46 0.48
C LEU A 48 -10.23 -29.19 -0.96
N HIS A 49 -11.24 -29.08 -1.83
CA HIS A 49 -11.05 -28.68 -3.21
C HIS A 49 -10.73 -27.19 -3.29
N GLN A 50 -9.91 -26.81 -4.28
CA GLN A 50 -9.60 -25.41 -4.56
C GLN A 50 -10.81 -24.69 -5.17
N ALA A 51 -10.82 -23.37 -5.07
CA ALA A 51 -11.78 -22.53 -5.79
C ALA A 51 -11.59 -22.71 -7.31
N PRO A 52 -12.66 -22.60 -8.11
CA PRO A 52 -12.60 -22.77 -9.56
C PRO A 52 -11.67 -21.72 -10.20
N GLY A 53 -11.23 -21.94 -11.43
CA GLY A 53 -10.36 -21.00 -12.12
C GLY A 53 -9.99 -21.46 -13.53
N PRO A 54 -9.49 -20.54 -14.38
CA PRO A 54 -9.05 -20.88 -15.73
C PRO A 54 -7.85 -21.82 -15.74
N HIS A 55 -7.75 -22.65 -16.77
CA HIS A 55 -6.58 -23.50 -16.98
C HIS A 55 -5.33 -22.65 -17.24
N PRO A 56 -4.21 -22.89 -16.54
CA PRO A 56 -2.98 -22.14 -16.73
C PRO A 56 -2.19 -22.61 -17.95
N TRP A 57 -1.50 -21.69 -18.62
CA TRP A 57 -0.49 -22.03 -19.62
C TRP A 57 0.79 -22.56 -18.98
N PRO A 58 1.58 -23.38 -19.70
CA PRO A 58 2.96 -23.67 -19.33
C PRO A 58 3.76 -22.40 -19.07
N ILE A 59 4.62 -22.42 -18.05
CA ILE A 59 5.55 -21.36 -17.64
C ILE A 59 4.89 -20.08 -17.11
N ILE A 60 3.98 -19.46 -17.87
CA ILE A 60 3.41 -18.13 -17.56
C ILE A 60 2.10 -18.20 -16.76
N GLY A 61 1.47 -19.37 -16.66
CA GLY A 61 0.19 -19.53 -15.98
C GLY A 61 -0.93 -18.75 -16.69
N ASN A 62 -1.61 -17.88 -15.96
CA ASN A 62 -2.72 -17.05 -16.41
C ASN A 62 -2.31 -15.57 -16.58
N LEU A 63 -1.01 -15.27 -16.68
CA LEU A 63 -0.52 -13.91 -16.92
C LEU A 63 -1.05 -13.32 -18.24
N ASP A 64 -1.35 -14.18 -19.23
CA ASP A 64 -1.96 -13.78 -20.50
C ASP A 64 -3.39 -13.23 -20.36
N ILE A 65 -4.11 -13.63 -19.32
CA ILE A 65 -5.47 -13.16 -19.04
C ILE A 65 -5.38 -11.78 -18.40
N VAL A 66 -4.55 -11.63 -17.36
CA VAL A 66 -4.38 -10.37 -16.63
C VAL A 66 -3.73 -9.30 -17.52
N GLY A 67 -2.75 -9.68 -18.34
CA GLY A 67 -2.02 -8.77 -19.22
C GLY A 67 -2.85 -8.13 -20.35
N ARG A 68 -4.11 -8.55 -20.55
CA ARG A 68 -5.04 -7.91 -21.49
C ARG A 68 -5.60 -6.59 -20.97
N PHE A 69 -5.50 -6.35 -19.67
CA PHE A 69 -6.07 -5.19 -18.99
C PHE A 69 -4.96 -4.22 -18.61
N LYS A 70 -5.22 -2.92 -18.80
CA LYS A 70 -4.30 -1.86 -18.31
C LYS A 70 -4.25 -1.88 -16.78
N ASN A 71 -5.39 -2.12 -16.14
CA ASN A 71 -5.50 -2.31 -14.70
C ASN A 71 -5.75 -3.80 -14.38
N PRO A 72 -4.80 -4.49 -13.72
CA PRO A 72 -4.98 -5.89 -13.32
C PRO A 72 -6.24 -6.15 -12.49
N PHE A 73 -6.67 -5.19 -11.65
CA PHE A 73 -7.86 -5.32 -10.80
C PHE A 73 -9.17 -5.31 -11.59
N GLU A 74 -9.20 -4.60 -12.72
CA GLU A 74 -10.31 -4.69 -13.67
C GLU A 74 -10.35 -6.08 -14.31
N GLY A 75 -9.18 -6.62 -14.69
CA GLY A 75 -9.04 -7.99 -15.17
C GLY A 75 -9.54 -9.02 -14.15
N PHE A 76 -9.27 -8.81 -12.87
CA PHE A 76 -9.80 -9.64 -11.80
C PHE A 76 -11.33 -9.58 -11.70
N GLY A 77 -11.94 -8.42 -11.94
CA GLY A 77 -13.40 -8.30 -12.04
C GLY A 77 -13.95 -9.04 -13.26
N ALA A 78 -13.30 -8.90 -14.42
CA ALA A 78 -13.72 -9.54 -15.67
C ALA A 78 -13.70 -11.07 -15.59
N VAL A 79 -12.65 -11.67 -15.01
CA VAL A 79 -12.58 -13.13 -14.78
C VAL A 79 -13.62 -13.58 -13.76
N GLY A 80 -13.88 -12.76 -12.73
CA GLY A 80 -14.92 -13.01 -11.73
C GLY A 80 -16.32 -13.21 -12.32
N LYS A 81 -16.64 -12.59 -13.47
CA LYS A 81 -17.93 -12.81 -14.16
C LYS A 81 -18.14 -14.26 -14.59
N GLN A 82 -17.07 -15.01 -14.85
CA GLN A 82 -17.14 -16.42 -15.27
C GLN A 82 -17.02 -17.38 -14.08
N TYR A 83 -16.18 -17.08 -13.10
CA TYR A 83 -15.84 -18.00 -12.00
C TYR A 83 -16.48 -17.65 -10.66
N GLY A 84 -17.16 -16.51 -10.57
CA GLY A 84 -17.84 -16.03 -9.36
C GLY A 84 -16.97 -15.15 -8.46
N ASP A 85 -17.42 -15.01 -7.22
CA ASP A 85 -16.86 -14.08 -6.22
C ASP A 85 -15.52 -14.53 -5.60
N ILE A 86 -15.14 -15.79 -5.82
CA ILE A 86 -13.90 -16.41 -5.36
C ILE A 86 -13.39 -17.40 -6.40
N TYR A 87 -12.16 -17.22 -6.86
CA TYR A 87 -11.56 -18.08 -7.88
C TYR A 87 -10.04 -18.06 -7.81
N THR A 88 -9.41 -19.05 -8.45
CA THR A 88 -7.95 -19.19 -8.50
C THR A 88 -7.37 -18.71 -9.82
N LEU A 89 -6.18 -18.13 -9.75
CA LEU A 89 -5.28 -17.91 -10.88
C LEU A 89 -3.91 -18.49 -10.52
N THR A 90 -3.16 -18.89 -11.53
CA THR A 90 -1.73 -19.20 -11.39
C THR A 90 -0.95 -18.14 -12.14
N LEU A 91 -0.17 -17.31 -11.47
CA LEU A 91 0.67 -16.29 -12.12
C LEU A 91 2.11 -16.79 -12.15
N GLY A 92 2.62 -17.11 -13.34
CA GLY A 92 3.85 -17.88 -13.46
C GLY A 92 3.68 -19.28 -12.84
N GLN A 93 4.34 -19.52 -11.72
CA GLN A 93 4.16 -20.74 -10.89
C GLN A 93 3.44 -20.44 -9.56
N THR A 94 3.17 -19.17 -9.28
CA THR A 94 2.60 -18.71 -8.01
C THR A 94 1.11 -18.87 -8.02
N ARG A 95 0.56 -19.49 -6.98
CA ARG A 95 -0.90 -19.63 -6.83
C ARG A 95 -1.48 -18.38 -6.21
N CYS A 96 -2.57 -17.93 -6.82
CA CYS A 96 -3.27 -16.74 -6.44
C CYS A 96 -4.75 -17.08 -6.23
N LEU A 97 -5.32 -16.60 -5.13
CA LEU A 97 -6.75 -16.61 -4.88
C LEU A 97 -7.25 -15.18 -5.01
N ILE A 98 -8.25 -14.97 -5.85
CA ILE A 98 -8.89 -13.67 -6.02
C ILE A 98 -10.19 -13.66 -5.23
N VAL A 99 -10.41 -12.60 -4.46
CA VAL A 99 -11.62 -12.39 -3.67
C VAL A 99 -12.29 -11.08 -4.08
N ASN A 100 -13.52 -11.19 -4.61
CA ASN A 100 -14.29 -10.09 -5.19
C ASN A 100 -15.52 -9.69 -4.33
N ASN A 101 -15.73 -10.33 -3.18
CA ASN A 101 -16.94 -10.15 -2.36
C ASN A 101 -16.60 -9.71 -0.94
N LEU A 102 -17.35 -8.72 -0.43
CA LEU A 102 -17.16 -8.12 0.88
C LEU A 102 -17.20 -9.13 2.05
N GLU A 103 -18.11 -10.11 2.03
CA GLU A 103 -18.22 -11.10 3.11
C GLU A 103 -17.04 -12.07 3.12
N ILE A 104 -16.57 -12.45 1.93
CA ILE A 104 -15.38 -13.30 1.81
C ILE A 104 -14.13 -12.51 2.24
N ILE A 105 -14.03 -11.22 1.89
CA ILE A 105 -12.94 -10.35 2.34
C ILE A 105 -12.93 -10.23 3.87
N ARG A 106 -14.10 -10.08 4.50
CA ARG A 106 -14.22 -10.10 5.98
C ARG A 106 -13.82 -11.46 6.56
N GLU A 107 -14.11 -12.56 5.89
CA GLU A 107 -13.62 -13.88 6.29
C GLU A 107 -12.08 -13.90 6.28
N VAL A 108 -11.43 -13.45 5.20
CA VAL A 108 -9.96 -13.41 5.09
C VAL A 108 -9.32 -12.50 6.14
N LEU A 109 -9.74 -11.24 6.20
CA LEU A 109 -9.06 -10.22 6.99
C LEU A 109 -9.42 -10.26 8.47
N ASN A 110 -10.69 -10.52 8.81
CA ASN A 110 -11.18 -10.40 10.18
C ASN A 110 -11.26 -11.77 10.86
N LYS A 111 -11.92 -12.75 10.24
CA LYS A 111 -12.12 -14.08 10.87
C LYS A 111 -10.85 -14.93 10.82
N ASN A 112 -10.20 -14.96 9.67
CA ASN A 112 -9.07 -15.82 9.37
C ASN A 112 -7.73 -15.07 9.35
N GLY A 113 -7.68 -13.82 9.83
CA GLY A 113 -6.50 -12.95 9.70
C GLY A 113 -5.18 -13.56 10.19
N LYS A 114 -5.23 -14.44 11.21
CA LYS A 114 -4.05 -15.18 11.72
C LYS A 114 -3.40 -16.11 10.69
N PHE A 115 -4.17 -16.64 9.75
CA PHE A 115 -3.70 -17.51 8.66
C PHE A 115 -3.17 -16.72 7.47
N PHE A 116 -3.47 -15.43 7.40
CA PHE A 116 -3.14 -14.55 6.28
C PHE A 116 -2.18 -13.44 6.71
N GLY A 117 -1.31 -13.73 7.69
CA GLY A 117 -0.29 -12.80 8.18
C GLY A 117 0.92 -12.64 7.25
N GLY A 118 1.04 -13.45 6.20
CA GLY A 118 2.15 -13.39 5.25
C GLY A 118 1.99 -12.27 4.20
N ARG A 119 3.09 -11.93 3.54
CA ARG A 119 3.18 -10.98 2.43
C ARG A 119 3.95 -11.59 1.25
N PRO A 120 3.71 -11.13 0.00
CA PRO A 120 4.42 -11.65 -1.15
C PRO A 120 5.93 -11.49 -1.06
N ASP A 121 6.66 -12.53 -1.44
CA ASP A 121 8.12 -12.60 -1.41
C ASP A 121 8.74 -12.12 -2.73
N PHE A 122 8.40 -10.89 -3.13
CA PHE A 122 8.85 -10.33 -4.40
C PHE A 122 10.25 -9.74 -4.31
N LEU A 123 11.11 -10.05 -5.28
CA LEU A 123 12.49 -9.57 -5.34
C LEU A 123 12.62 -8.05 -5.23
N ARG A 124 11.71 -7.30 -5.86
CA ARG A 124 11.69 -5.83 -5.78
C ARG A 124 11.49 -5.31 -4.36
N TYR A 125 10.72 -6.00 -3.53
CA TYR A 125 10.53 -5.63 -2.12
C TYR A 125 11.84 -5.82 -1.33
N HIS A 126 12.59 -6.89 -1.59
CA HIS A 126 13.92 -7.03 -1.00
C HIS A 126 14.85 -5.90 -1.44
N LYS A 127 14.86 -5.55 -2.73
CA LYS A 127 15.68 -4.45 -3.26
C LYS A 127 15.31 -3.09 -2.66
N LEU A 128 14.02 -2.84 -2.47
CA LEU A 128 13.51 -1.66 -1.80
C LEU A 128 13.98 -1.59 -0.36
N PHE A 129 13.94 -2.68 0.41
CA PHE A 129 14.14 -2.66 1.86
C PHE A 129 15.49 -3.23 2.32
N GLY A 130 16.58 -2.85 1.64
CA GLY A 130 17.95 -3.17 2.08
C GLY A 130 18.33 -4.64 2.00
N GLY A 131 17.73 -5.39 1.07
CA GLY A 131 17.96 -6.82 0.85
C GLY A 131 16.96 -7.74 1.58
N ASP A 132 16.17 -7.20 2.50
CA ASP A 132 15.19 -7.97 3.26
C ASP A 132 13.86 -7.21 3.38
N ARG A 133 12.81 -7.70 2.71
CA ARG A 133 11.48 -7.11 2.78
C ARG A 133 10.91 -7.07 4.21
N ASN A 134 11.41 -7.91 5.12
CA ASN A 134 10.95 -7.93 6.50
C ASN A 134 11.37 -6.70 7.32
N ASN A 135 12.22 -5.86 6.74
CA ASN A 135 12.50 -4.54 7.29
C ASN A 135 11.31 -3.57 7.16
N SER A 136 10.46 -3.71 6.13
CA SER A 136 9.22 -2.93 6.00
C SER A 136 8.22 -3.29 7.10
N LEU A 137 7.34 -2.36 7.45
CA LEU A 137 6.18 -2.59 8.32
C LEU A 137 4.97 -3.14 7.57
N ALA A 138 4.81 -2.77 6.30
CA ALA A 138 3.65 -3.11 5.48
C ALA A 138 3.85 -4.39 4.66
N LEU A 139 5.09 -4.68 4.25
CA LEU A 139 5.45 -5.77 3.33
C LEU A 139 6.16 -6.96 4.01
N CYS A 140 6.34 -6.90 5.33
CA CYS A 140 6.87 -8.01 6.11
C CYS A 140 5.80 -9.03 6.50
N ASP A 141 6.24 -10.25 6.79
CA ASP A 141 5.38 -11.23 7.39
C ASP A 141 5.07 -10.86 8.84
N TRP A 142 3.92 -11.35 9.33
CA TRP A 142 3.61 -11.26 10.74
C TRP A 142 4.74 -11.84 11.59
N SER A 143 5.16 -11.08 12.59
CA SER A 143 6.18 -11.48 13.56
C SER A 143 6.01 -10.68 14.84
N MET A 144 6.63 -11.15 15.93
CA MET A 144 6.66 -10.42 17.21
C MET A 144 7.35 -9.07 17.05
N LEU A 145 8.37 -8.99 16.19
CA LEU A 145 9.01 -7.72 15.85
C LEU A 145 8.04 -6.78 15.12
N GLN A 146 7.29 -7.26 14.13
CA GLN A 146 6.28 -6.42 13.46
C GLN A 146 5.20 -5.94 14.43
N GLN A 147 4.69 -6.81 15.29
CA GLN A 147 3.72 -6.42 16.32
C GLN A 147 4.29 -5.33 17.22
N LYS A 148 5.56 -5.48 17.65
CA LYS A 148 6.25 -4.47 18.44
C LYS A 148 6.36 -3.14 17.70
N ARG A 149 6.81 -3.14 16.44
CA ARG A 149 6.90 -1.92 15.60
C ARG A 149 5.55 -1.20 15.50
N ARG A 150 4.44 -1.94 15.33
CA ARG A 150 3.07 -1.39 15.33
C ARG A 150 2.69 -0.80 16.68
N ASN A 151 3.07 -1.45 17.78
CA ASN A 151 2.79 -0.96 19.13
C ASN A 151 3.52 0.35 19.42
N LEU A 152 4.79 0.47 19.03
CA LEU A 152 5.57 1.73 19.15
C LEU A 152 4.90 2.88 18.39
N ALA A 153 4.40 2.62 17.18
CA ALA A 153 3.77 3.63 16.34
C ALA A 153 2.33 4.02 16.72
N ARG A 154 1.64 3.18 17.51
CA ARG A 154 0.18 3.26 17.73
C ARG A 154 -0.29 4.63 18.22
N ARG A 155 0.43 5.23 19.17
CA ARG A 155 0.06 6.54 19.77
C ARG A 155 0.12 7.67 18.75
N HIS A 156 1.06 7.61 17.81
CA HIS A 156 1.25 8.63 16.78
C HIS A 156 0.30 8.45 15.60
N CYS A 157 -0.09 7.23 15.25
CA CYS A 157 -0.85 6.96 14.03
C CYS A 157 -2.37 6.97 14.21
N SER A 158 -2.87 6.93 15.45
CA SER A 158 -4.31 6.95 15.73
C SER A 158 -4.60 7.83 16.95
N PRO A 159 -4.26 9.12 16.87
CA PRO A 159 -4.48 10.04 17.98
C PRO A 159 -5.98 10.23 18.20
N ARG A 160 -6.41 10.19 19.46
CA ARG A 160 -7.79 10.53 19.83
C ARG A 160 -7.99 12.03 19.64
N GLU A 161 -9.18 12.46 19.24
CA GLU A 161 -9.52 13.87 19.02
C GLU A 161 -9.14 14.78 20.21
N SER A 162 -9.37 14.30 21.44
CA SER A 162 -9.04 15.03 22.67
C SER A 162 -7.55 14.98 23.09
N SER A 163 -6.67 14.40 22.27
CA SER A 163 -5.26 14.17 22.63
C SER A 163 -4.35 15.27 22.11
N SER A 164 -3.25 15.51 22.84
CA SER A 164 -2.19 16.45 22.40
C SER A 164 -1.62 16.10 21.03
N TYR A 165 -1.61 14.81 20.65
CA TYR A 165 -1.19 14.37 19.32
C TYR A 165 -2.13 14.85 18.21
N PHE A 166 -3.44 14.83 18.44
CA PHE A 166 -4.42 15.34 17.47
C PHE A 166 -4.30 16.86 17.32
N THR A 167 -4.16 17.58 18.43
CA THR A 167 -3.88 19.03 18.43
C THR A 167 -2.57 19.35 17.71
N LYS A 168 -1.49 18.58 17.95
CA LYS A 168 -0.20 18.72 17.24
C LYS A 168 -0.38 18.53 15.73
N MET A 169 -1.13 17.52 15.31
CA MET A 169 -1.42 17.25 13.90
C MET A 169 -2.22 18.39 13.24
N SER A 170 -3.27 18.89 13.90
CA SER A 170 -4.05 20.03 13.41
C SER A 170 -3.17 21.27 13.22
N ARG A 171 -2.37 21.60 14.24
CA ARG A 171 -1.45 22.76 14.20
C ARG A 171 -0.43 22.65 13.06
N ILE A 172 0.24 21.50 12.92
CA ILE A 172 1.21 21.27 11.84
C ILE A 172 0.55 21.38 10.47
N GLY A 173 -0.67 20.86 10.31
CA GLY A 173 -1.43 20.99 9.08
C GLY A 173 -1.67 22.45 8.71
N GLY A 174 -2.18 23.25 9.65
CA GLY A 174 -2.43 24.68 9.43
C GLY A 174 -1.17 25.48 9.13
N GLU A 175 -0.09 25.26 9.88
CA GLU A 175 1.21 25.91 9.67
C GLU A 175 1.81 25.59 8.30
N GLU A 176 1.81 24.31 7.89
CA GLU A 176 2.37 23.92 6.60
C GLU A 176 1.53 24.39 5.42
N ILE A 177 0.20 24.46 5.56
CA ILE A 177 -0.67 25.06 4.54
C ILE A 177 -0.36 26.55 4.37
N LYS A 178 -0.11 27.29 5.46
CA LYS A 178 0.31 28.69 5.37
C LYS A 178 1.60 28.83 4.55
N HIS A 179 2.61 28.01 4.82
CA HIS A 179 3.85 28.01 4.04
C HIS A 179 3.65 27.63 2.57
N LEU A 180 2.76 26.67 2.29
CA LEU A 180 2.40 26.30 0.94
C LEU A 180 1.75 27.48 0.20
N MET A 181 0.78 28.16 0.81
CA MET A 181 0.10 29.32 0.23
C MET A 181 1.08 30.47 -0.05
N GLU A 182 1.94 30.82 0.92
CA GLU A 182 2.99 31.83 0.73
C GLU A 182 3.94 31.48 -0.43
N LYS A 183 4.22 30.18 -0.63
CA LYS A 183 5.04 29.73 -1.75
C LYS A 183 4.29 29.84 -3.08
N LEU A 184 3.02 29.43 -3.11
CA LEU A 184 2.18 29.49 -4.31
C LEU A 184 2.01 30.93 -4.79
N GLU A 185 1.71 31.87 -3.89
CA GLU A 185 1.58 33.30 -4.20
C GLU A 185 2.84 33.89 -4.85
N LYS A 186 4.03 33.45 -4.43
CA LYS A 186 5.31 33.91 -4.98
C LYS A 186 5.68 33.24 -6.31
N THR A 187 5.08 32.11 -6.64
CA THR A 187 5.52 31.25 -7.75
C THR A 187 4.51 31.23 -8.90
N ILE A 188 3.22 31.35 -8.61
CA ILE A 188 2.16 31.30 -9.62
C ILE A 188 2.03 32.65 -10.30
N MET A 189 1.94 32.63 -11.64
CA MET A 189 1.55 33.79 -12.43
C MET A 189 0.12 33.59 -12.97
N PRO A 190 -0.78 34.58 -12.82
CA PRO A 190 -2.14 34.47 -13.34
C PRO A 190 -2.14 34.17 -14.84
N GLY A 191 -2.94 33.17 -15.24
CA GLY A 191 -3.07 32.76 -16.65
C GLY A 191 -2.04 31.73 -17.11
N GLU A 192 -0.98 31.48 -16.34
CA GLU A 192 0.05 30.49 -16.70
C GLU A 192 -0.22 29.12 -16.07
N PRO A 193 -0.01 28.01 -16.80
CA PRO A 193 -0.16 26.67 -16.25
C PRO A 193 0.93 26.41 -15.20
N PHE A 194 0.56 25.76 -14.09
CA PHE A 194 1.47 25.47 -12.99
C PHE A 194 1.42 24.00 -12.57
N ASN A 195 2.59 23.35 -12.50
CA ASN A 195 2.69 21.98 -12.00
C ASN A 195 2.71 21.98 -10.46
N ILE A 196 1.53 21.82 -9.85
CA ILE A 196 1.38 21.92 -8.39
C ILE A 196 1.84 20.66 -7.62
N LYS A 197 1.89 19.48 -8.28
CA LYS A 197 2.18 18.20 -7.60
C LYS A 197 3.49 18.21 -6.78
N PRO A 198 4.62 18.72 -7.29
CA PRO A 198 5.85 18.79 -6.49
C PRO A 198 5.73 19.63 -5.22
N LEU A 199 4.93 20.71 -5.22
CA LEU A 199 4.70 21.52 -4.02
C LEU A 199 3.78 20.81 -3.02
N ILE A 200 2.71 20.16 -3.50
CA ILE A 200 1.83 19.36 -2.64
C ILE A 200 2.60 18.24 -1.96
N LEU A 201 3.41 17.48 -2.69
CA LEU A 201 4.22 16.40 -2.12
C LEU A 201 5.21 16.91 -1.08
N LYS A 202 5.86 18.06 -1.32
CA LYS A 202 6.76 18.69 -0.34
C LYS A 202 6.03 19.16 0.92
N ALA A 203 4.84 19.76 0.78
CA ALA A 203 4.02 20.17 1.91
C ALA A 203 3.61 18.93 2.74
N CYS A 204 3.09 17.88 2.10
CA CYS A 204 2.75 16.64 2.79
C CYS A 204 3.98 16.03 3.48
N ALA A 205 5.14 15.98 2.81
CA ALA A 205 6.37 15.46 3.39
C ALA A 205 6.76 16.22 4.66
N ASN A 206 6.69 17.55 4.62
CA ASN A 206 6.94 18.38 5.79
C ASN A 206 5.91 18.17 6.91
N MET A 207 4.63 17.93 6.61
CA MET A 207 3.65 17.59 7.64
C MET A 207 4.04 16.29 8.37
N PHE A 208 4.44 15.26 7.61
CA PHE A 208 4.91 13.98 8.19
C PHE A 208 6.22 14.16 8.96
N SER A 209 7.21 14.85 8.40
CA SER A 209 8.50 15.10 9.06
C SER A 209 8.36 15.93 10.34
N GLN A 210 7.48 16.93 10.36
CA GLN A 210 7.22 17.72 11.57
C GLN A 210 6.48 16.90 12.62
N TYR A 211 5.53 16.07 12.22
CA TYR A 211 4.73 15.30 13.16
C TYR A 211 5.52 14.14 13.79
N MET A 212 6.21 13.36 12.96
CA MET A 212 6.97 12.17 13.37
C MET A 212 8.36 12.49 13.89
N CYS A 213 8.98 13.56 13.36
CA CYS A 213 10.39 13.85 13.62
C CYS A 213 10.62 15.27 14.08
N SER A 214 9.61 16.12 14.29
CA SER A 214 9.78 17.54 14.67
C SER A 214 10.81 18.29 13.81
N LEU A 215 10.87 17.96 12.51
CA LEU A 215 11.77 18.56 11.54
C LEU A 215 10.98 19.08 10.35
N ARG A 216 11.32 20.29 9.90
CA ARG A 216 10.79 20.89 8.68
C ARG A 216 11.94 21.26 7.76
N PHE A 217 11.79 20.97 6.48
CA PHE A 217 12.78 21.31 5.47
C PHE A 217 12.30 22.46 4.58
N ASN A 218 13.24 23.26 4.10
CA ASN A 218 12.93 24.30 3.12
C ASN A 218 12.49 23.61 1.81
N TYR A 219 11.49 24.17 1.13
CA TYR A 219 11.06 23.65 -0.17
C TYR A 219 12.13 23.72 -1.26
N GLU A 220 13.17 24.54 -1.09
CA GLU A 220 14.34 24.66 -1.97
C GLU A 220 15.54 23.79 -1.53
N ASP A 221 15.41 23.06 -0.41
CA ASP A 221 16.43 22.07 -0.01
C ASP A 221 16.47 20.95 -1.07
N THR A 222 17.61 20.82 -1.75
CA THR A 222 17.79 19.90 -2.88
C THR A 222 17.75 18.43 -2.46
N GLU A 223 18.26 18.10 -1.27
CA GLU A 223 18.22 16.72 -0.76
C GLU A 223 16.78 16.36 -0.38
N PHE A 224 16.05 17.29 0.24
CA PHE A 224 14.64 17.11 0.56
C PHE A 224 13.79 16.98 -0.71
N GLN A 225 13.98 17.82 -1.72
CA GLN A 225 13.29 17.69 -3.01
C GLN A 225 13.51 16.30 -3.63
N GLN A 226 14.76 15.82 -3.59
CA GLN A 226 15.13 14.54 -4.15
C GLN A 226 14.46 13.37 -3.42
N ILE A 227 14.48 13.34 -2.08
CA ILE A 227 13.85 12.24 -1.34
C ILE A 227 12.33 12.24 -1.48
N VAL A 228 11.68 13.42 -1.55
CA VAL A 228 10.23 13.53 -1.79
C VAL A 228 9.87 12.92 -3.15
N GLN A 229 10.66 13.20 -4.19
CA GLN A 229 10.46 12.58 -5.49
C GLN A 229 10.68 11.05 -5.44
N PHE A 230 11.72 10.59 -4.76
CA PHE A 230 12.02 9.16 -4.68
C PHE A 230 10.97 8.38 -3.90
N PHE A 231 10.38 8.96 -2.85
CA PHE A 231 9.24 8.35 -2.16
C PHE A 231 8.02 8.24 -3.08
N ASP A 232 7.72 9.23 -3.92
CA ASP A 232 6.61 9.15 -4.89
C ASP A 232 6.85 8.05 -5.94
N GLU A 233 8.08 7.93 -6.44
CA GLU A 233 8.47 6.86 -7.36
C GLU A 233 8.39 5.46 -6.70
N ILE A 234 8.80 5.34 -5.43
CA ILE A 234 8.67 4.08 -4.67
C ILE A 234 7.20 3.74 -4.42
N PHE A 235 6.37 4.74 -4.09
CA PHE A 235 4.94 4.55 -3.91
C PHE A 235 4.30 4.02 -5.20
N TRP A 236 4.68 4.55 -6.35
CA TRP A 236 4.27 4.01 -7.64
C TRP A 236 4.76 2.56 -7.84
N GLU A 237 6.04 2.30 -7.60
CA GLU A 237 6.70 1.01 -7.82
C GLU A 237 6.12 -0.14 -6.98
N ILE A 238 5.77 0.11 -5.71
CA ILE A 238 5.20 -0.91 -4.82
C ILE A 238 3.83 -1.40 -5.33
N ASN A 239 3.06 -0.49 -5.95
CA ASN A 239 1.72 -0.76 -6.45
C ASN A 239 1.69 -1.38 -7.86
N GLN A 240 2.85 -1.59 -8.50
CA GLN A 240 2.91 -2.28 -9.79
C GLN A 240 2.88 -3.81 -9.62
N GLY A 241 2.32 -4.50 -10.61
CA GLY A 241 2.29 -5.96 -10.71
C GLY A 241 3.14 -6.46 -11.88
N TYR A 242 4.46 -6.28 -11.81
CA TYR A 242 5.34 -6.63 -12.93
C TYR A 242 5.42 -8.14 -13.15
N PRO A 243 5.64 -8.60 -14.39
CA PRO A 243 5.92 -10.00 -14.67
C PRO A 243 7.09 -10.56 -13.88
N LEU A 244 8.09 -9.74 -13.53
CA LEU A 244 9.26 -10.14 -12.72
C LEU A 244 8.86 -10.76 -11.37
N ASP A 245 7.76 -10.31 -10.77
CA ASP A 245 7.28 -10.81 -9.47
C ASP A 245 6.84 -12.28 -9.52
N PHE A 246 6.46 -12.74 -10.71
CA PHE A 246 5.93 -14.08 -10.96
C PHE A 246 6.84 -14.93 -11.85
N LEU A 247 7.77 -14.28 -12.56
CA LEU A 247 8.73 -14.87 -13.49
C LEU A 247 10.16 -14.40 -13.16
N PRO A 248 10.78 -14.94 -12.09
CA PRO A 248 12.09 -14.47 -11.61
C PRO A 248 13.22 -14.59 -12.64
N TRP A 249 13.09 -15.50 -13.62
CA TRP A 249 14.03 -15.65 -14.72
C TRP A 249 14.09 -14.43 -15.65
N LEU A 250 13.14 -13.48 -15.54
CA LEU A 250 13.21 -12.19 -16.22
C LEU A 250 14.23 -11.22 -15.62
N LEU A 251 14.80 -11.51 -14.44
CA LEU A 251 15.73 -10.63 -13.74
C LEU A 251 16.85 -10.03 -14.61
N PRO A 252 17.49 -10.76 -15.56
CA PRO A 252 18.51 -10.18 -16.42
C PRO A 252 18.04 -8.96 -17.23
N PHE A 253 16.74 -8.89 -17.58
CA PHE A 253 16.14 -7.78 -18.32
C PHE A 253 15.73 -6.60 -17.42
N TYR A 254 15.66 -6.81 -16.10
CA TYR A 254 15.26 -5.80 -15.12
C TYR A 254 16.45 -5.20 -14.35
N LYS A 255 17.70 -5.49 -14.73
CA LYS A 255 18.90 -5.02 -14.01
C LYS A 255 18.90 -3.51 -13.77
N ASN A 256 18.63 -2.72 -14.81
CA ASN A 256 18.60 -1.25 -14.69
C ASN A 256 17.47 -0.78 -13.77
N HIS A 257 16.30 -1.40 -13.87
CA HIS A 257 15.15 -1.12 -13.01
C HIS A 257 15.48 -1.42 -11.55
N THR A 258 16.01 -2.61 -11.24
CA THR A 258 16.40 -2.99 -9.88
C THR A 258 17.50 -2.11 -9.31
N LYS A 259 18.45 -1.65 -10.14
CA LYS A 259 19.46 -0.68 -9.73
C LYS A 259 18.83 0.65 -9.34
N LYS A 260 17.93 1.19 -10.17
CA LYS A 260 17.20 2.44 -9.92
C LYS A 260 16.48 2.41 -8.56
N ILE A 261 15.78 1.31 -8.27
CA ILE A 261 15.07 1.09 -7.01
C ILE A 261 16.03 1.06 -5.80
N CYS A 262 17.16 0.38 -5.93
CA CYS A 262 18.19 0.38 -4.89
C CYS A 262 18.77 1.77 -4.66
N ASP A 263 19.04 2.52 -5.73
CA ASP A 263 19.59 3.88 -5.65
C ASP A 263 18.61 4.80 -4.91
N TRP A 264 17.32 4.79 -5.27
CA TRP A 264 16.27 5.55 -4.58
C TRP A 264 16.23 5.27 -3.08
N SER A 265 16.09 4.00 -2.72
CA SER A 265 15.93 3.60 -1.32
C SER A 265 17.20 3.82 -0.49
N THR A 266 18.39 3.68 -1.10
CA THR A 266 19.66 3.97 -0.43
C THR A 266 19.83 5.47 -0.17
N THR A 267 19.47 6.33 -1.12
CA THR A 267 19.50 7.78 -0.93
C THR A 267 18.55 8.23 0.16
N ILE A 268 17.31 7.71 0.19
CA ILE A 268 16.35 7.98 1.26
C ILE A 268 16.92 7.58 2.64
N ARG A 269 17.49 6.38 2.76
CA ARG A 269 18.08 5.91 4.02
C ARG A 269 19.22 6.79 4.49
N LYS A 270 20.09 7.21 3.56
CA LYS A 270 21.18 8.13 3.87
C LYS A 270 20.64 9.45 4.41
N PHE A 271 19.62 10.03 3.77
CA PHE A 271 18.97 11.24 4.25
C PHE A 271 18.38 11.07 5.66
N ILE A 272 17.65 9.98 5.92
CA ILE A 272 17.07 9.71 7.25
C ILE A 272 18.17 9.56 8.31
N LEU A 273 19.22 8.82 8.00
CA LEU A 273 20.37 8.68 8.89
C LEU A 273 21.01 10.03 9.21
N ASP A 274 21.38 10.78 8.19
CA ASP A 274 22.18 12.00 8.33
C ASP A 274 21.38 13.18 8.89
N ARG A 275 20.11 13.31 8.49
CA ARG A 275 19.27 14.50 8.78
C ARG A 275 18.28 14.29 9.90
N VAL A 276 17.95 13.04 10.26
CA VAL A 276 16.95 12.74 11.29
C VAL A 276 17.57 12.02 12.49
N ILE A 277 18.40 11.00 12.26
CA ILE A 277 18.85 10.09 13.34
C ILE A 277 20.15 10.56 14.00
N ASN A 278 21.21 10.77 13.23
CA ASN A 278 22.59 10.84 13.78
C ASN A 278 22.76 11.89 14.89
N GLN A 279 22.28 13.12 14.68
CA GLN A 279 22.41 14.19 15.68
C GLN A 279 21.56 13.93 16.94
N ARG A 280 20.41 13.26 16.80
CA ARG A 280 19.49 13.00 17.91
C ARG A 280 19.92 11.82 18.76
N GLU A 281 20.42 10.76 18.12
CA GLU A 281 20.88 9.55 18.78
C GLU A 281 21.98 9.82 19.82
N SER A 282 22.86 10.80 19.55
CA SER A 282 23.92 11.21 20.48
C SER A 282 23.43 12.04 21.68
N ASN A 283 22.27 12.70 21.57
CA ASN A 283 21.79 13.67 22.56
C ASN A 283 20.53 13.21 23.31
N ILE A 284 19.98 12.04 22.97
CA ILE A 284 18.74 11.54 23.57
C ILE A 284 18.96 11.17 25.05
N ASP A 285 18.16 11.79 25.91
CA ASP A 285 17.97 11.42 27.31
C ASP A 285 16.83 10.40 27.42
N ILE A 286 17.06 9.31 28.15
CA ILE A 286 16.08 8.22 28.31
C ILE A 286 15.02 8.60 29.34
N ASP A 287 15.38 9.44 30.32
CA ASP A 287 14.51 9.76 31.46
C ASP A 287 13.52 10.89 31.14
N GLU A 288 13.76 11.67 30.09
CA GLU A 288 12.83 12.70 29.62
C GLU A 288 11.62 12.10 28.88
N PRO A 289 10.47 12.80 28.82
CA PRO A 289 9.34 12.40 27.97
C PRO A 289 9.68 12.39 26.47
N ASP A 290 8.96 11.60 25.67
CA ASP A 290 9.12 11.58 24.21
C ASP A 290 8.54 12.86 23.57
N ASN A 291 9.30 13.58 22.73
CA ASN A 291 8.77 14.74 22.01
C ASN A 291 8.03 14.35 20.72
N ASP A 292 8.53 13.31 20.06
CA ASP A 292 8.01 12.79 18.82
C ASP A 292 8.31 11.30 18.65
N PHE A 293 7.98 10.77 17.48
CA PHE A 293 8.11 9.35 17.20
C PHE A 293 9.58 8.93 17.09
N THR A 294 10.49 9.81 16.70
CA THR A 294 11.92 9.51 16.60
C THR A 294 12.50 9.20 17.99
N ASP A 295 12.11 9.97 19.01
CA ASP A 295 12.51 9.75 20.40
C ASP A 295 12.02 8.37 20.90
N VAL A 296 10.77 8.01 20.61
CA VAL A 296 10.20 6.68 20.95
C VAL A 296 11.06 5.55 20.39
N LEU A 297 11.53 5.70 19.14
CA LEU A 297 12.35 4.68 18.49
C LEU A 297 13.76 4.63 19.06
N LEU A 298 14.39 5.78 19.30
CA LEU A 298 15.74 5.87 19.85
C LEU A 298 15.81 5.32 21.28
N LYS A 299 14.81 5.61 22.12
CA LYS A 299 14.71 5.04 23.48
C LYS A 299 14.47 3.54 23.42
N SER A 300 13.56 3.07 22.56
CA SER A 300 13.33 1.64 22.41
C SER A 300 14.55 0.87 21.91
N LEU A 301 15.47 1.49 21.17
CA LEU A 301 16.76 0.89 20.77
C LEU A 301 17.71 0.69 21.96
N ARG A 302 17.67 1.59 22.97
CA ARG A 302 18.48 1.45 24.18
C ARG A 302 17.89 0.45 25.17
N GLU A 303 16.56 0.37 25.25
CA GLU A 303 15.84 -0.45 26.23
C GLU A 303 15.67 -1.91 25.81
N ASP A 304 15.53 -2.21 24.51
CA ASP A 304 15.24 -3.56 24.03
C ASP A 304 16.21 -4.04 22.95
N LYS A 305 16.92 -5.12 23.27
CA LYS A 305 17.90 -5.79 22.40
C LYS A 305 17.34 -6.31 21.08
N ASN A 306 16.02 -6.50 20.98
CA ASN A 306 15.36 -6.93 19.74
C ASN A 306 15.10 -5.78 18.77
N VAL A 307 15.30 -4.52 19.19
CA VAL A 307 15.20 -3.35 18.32
C VAL A 307 16.59 -2.96 17.85
N SER A 308 16.81 -3.08 16.56
CA SER A 308 18.07 -2.69 15.93
C SER A 308 18.02 -1.26 15.41
N ARG A 309 19.20 -0.67 15.15
CA ARG A 309 19.30 0.62 14.45
C ARG A 309 18.59 0.59 13.08
N ASN A 310 18.68 -0.54 12.38
CA ASN A 310 17.91 -0.76 11.14
C ASN A 310 16.40 -0.64 11.39
N THR A 311 15.88 -1.20 12.49
CA THR A 311 14.45 -1.08 12.82
C THR A 311 14.01 0.39 12.92
N ILE A 312 14.83 1.27 13.50
CA ILE A 312 14.54 2.72 13.54
C ILE A 312 14.48 3.30 12.13
N ILE A 313 15.54 3.09 11.34
CA ILE A 313 15.68 3.66 9.99
C ILE A 313 14.47 3.29 9.13
N PHE A 314 14.13 1.99 9.08
CA PHE A 314 13.03 1.51 8.25
C PHE A 314 11.65 1.94 8.76
N MET A 315 11.46 2.08 10.07
CA MET A 315 10.21 2.64 10.58
C MET A 315 10.05 4.11 10.19
N LEU A 316 11.09 4.92 10.35
CA LEU A 316 11.04 6.32 9.89
C LEU A 316 10.84 6.40 8.38
N GLU A 317 11.49 5.53 7.60
CA GLU A 317 11.31 5.42 6.15
C GLU A 317 9.84 5.15 5.78
N ASP A 318 9.22 4.13 6.37
CA ASP A 318 7.83 3.76 6.11
C ASP A 318 6.85 4.88 6.49
N PHE A 319 7.03 5.52 7.66
CA PHE A 319 6.11 6.55 8.13
C PHE A 319 6.28 7.87 7.37
N ILE A 320 7.52 8.32 7.12
CA ILE A 320 7.75 9.51 6.30
C ILE A 320 7.25 9.28 4.88
N GLY A 321 7.47 8.09 4.31
CA GLY A 321 6.98 7.74 2.97
C GLY A 321 5.45 7.83 2.81
N GLY A 322 4.69 7.78 3.90
CA GLY A 322 3.24 7.97 3.91
C GLY A 322 2.77 9.29 3.28
N HIS A 323 3.62 10.32 3.23
CA HIS A 323 3.29 11.58 2.58
C HIS A 323 2.96 11.44 1.10
N SER A 324 3.59 10.48 0.40
CA SER A 324 3.34 10.26 -1.02
C SER A 324 1.91 9.76 -1.28
N ALA A 325 1.39 8.89 -0.42
CA ALA A 325 0.00 8.45 -0.50
C ALA A 325 -0.99 9.60 -0.29
N VAL A 326 -0.77 10.41 0.75
CA VAL A 326 -1.64 11.56 1.08
C VAL A 326 -1.54 12.64 0.00
N GLY A 327 -0.34 12.97 -0.47
CA GLY A 327 -0.15 13.98 -1.51
C GLY A 327 -0.79 13.58 -2.84
N ASN A 328 -0.71 12.30 -3.25
CA ASN A 328 -1.42 11.82 -4.44
C ASN A 328 -2.96 11.82 -4.23
N LEU A 329 -3.46 11.54 -3.03
CA LEU A 329 -4.89 11.69 -2.71
C LEU A 329 -5.35 13.14 -2.88
N VAL A 330 -4.61 14.10 -2.32
CA VAL A 330 -4.90 15.54 -2.48
C VAL A 330 -4.86 15.94 -3.96
N MET A 331 -3.87 15.46 -4.71
CA MET A 331 -3.80 15.70 -6.16
C MET A 331 -5.03 15.18 -6.91
N LEU A 332 -5.56 14.01 -6.52
CA LEU A 332 -6.79 13.49 -7.11
C LEU A 332 -8.01 14.35 -6.73
N CYS A 333 -8.12 14.79 -5.47
CA CYS A 333 -9.16 15.74 -5.07
C CYS A 333 -9.13 17.02 -5.92
N LEU A 334 -7.94 17.63 -6.08
CA LEU A 334 -7.76 18.82 -6.91
C LEU A 334 -8.12 18.56 -8.38
N ALA A 335 -7.79 17.39 -8.92
CA ALA A 335 -8.14 17.02 -10.28
C ALA A 335 -9.66 16.90 -10.49
N TYR A 336 -10.39 16.33 -9.53
CA TYR A 336 -11.86 16.26 -9.60
C TYR A 336 -12.51 17.64 -9.43
N ILE A 337 -11.99 18.48 -8.53
CA ILE A 337 -12.44 19.87 -8.38
C ILE A 337 -12.20 20.67 -9.68
N ALA A 338 -11.04 20.49 -10.32
CA ALA A 338 -10.74 21.17 -11.58
C ALA A 338 -11.62 20.69 -12.74
N LYS A 339 -12.05 19.41 -12.72
CA LYS A 339 -12.93 18.82 -13.73
C LYS A 339 -14.39 19.25 -13.55
N ASP A 340 -14.84 19.41 -12.32
CA ASP A 340 -16.19 19.86 -11.98
C ASP A 340 -16.15 21.00 -10.94
N PRO A 341 -16.23 22.27 -11.42
CA PRO A 341 -16.20 23.45 -10.55
C PRO A 341 -17.33 23.50 -9.52
N VAL A 342 -18.44 22.76 -9.71
CA VAL A 342 -19.53 22.72 -8.72
C VAL A 342 -19.06 22.11 -7.40
N ILE A 343 -18.20 21.09 -7.47
CA ILE A 343 -17.57 20.47 -6.28
C ILE A 343 -16.76 21.52 -5.53
N GLY A 344 -15.91 22.27 -6.24
CA GLY A 344 -15.10 23.34 -5.66
C GLY A 344 -15.95 24.41 -4.99
N LYS A 345 -17.04 24.84 -5.63
CA LYS A 345 -17.98 25.82 -5.08
C LYS A 345 -18.68 25.33 -3.81
N ASN A 346 -19.10 24.06 -3.78
CA ASN A 346 -19.75 23.48 -2.60
C ASN A 346 -18.78 23.38 -1.41
N ILE A 347 -17.53 22.98 -1.65
CA ILE A 347 -16.46 22.98 -0.64
C ILE A 347 -16.20 24.42 -0.14
N GLN A 348 -16.13 25.40 -1.04
CA GLN A 348 -15.94 26.81 -0.67
C GLN A 348 -17.09 27.33 0.22
N ASN A 349 -18.34 27.00 -0.11
CA ASN A 349 -19.49 27.39 0.71
C ASN A 349 -19.39 26.83 2.15
N GLU A 350 -18.95 25.57 2.33
CA GLU A 350 -18.70 25.01 3.66
C GLU A 350 -17.57 25.75 4.38
N VAL A 351 -16.46 26.00 3.69
CA VAL A 351 -15.32 26.73 4.25
C VAL A 351 -15.75 28.13 4.69
N ASP A 352 -16.49 28.88 3.88
CA ASP A 352 -16.96 30.23 4.20
C ASP A 352 -17.90 30.22 5.41
N PHE A 353 -18.79 29.23 5.50
CA PHE A 353 -19.66 29.06 6.67
C PHE A 353 -18.86 28.79 7.96
N VAL A 354 -17.98 27.79 7.93
CA VAL A 354 -17.23 27.33 9.11
C VAL A 354 -16.19 28.37 9.56
N SER A 355 -15.52 29.01 8.62
CA SER A 355 -14.49 30.04 8.89
C SER A 355 -15.07 31.41 9.24
N ASN A 356 -16.39 31.58 9.18
CA ASN A 356 -17.08 32.86 9.25
C ASN A 356 -16.53 33.87 8.22
N ASN A 357 -16.56 33.49 6.94
CA ASN A 357 -16.03 34.25 5.80
C ASN A 357 -14.55 34.62 5.97
N GLY A 358 -13.73 33.65 6.38
CA GLY A 358 -12.28 33.80 6.49
C GLY A 358 -11.78 34.54 7.74
N GLN A 359 -12.61 34.75 8.76
CA GLN A 359 -12.17 35.35 10.03
C GLN A 359 -11.24 34.44 10.83
N ARG A 360 -11.25 33.14 10.56
CA ARG A 360 -10.31 32.16 11.11
C ARG A 360 -9.94 31.10 10.08
N SER A 361 -8.82 30.42 10.32
CA SER A 361 -8.45 29.24 9.54
C SER A 361 -9.32 28.04 9.90
N ILE A 362 -9.45 27.11 8.95
CA ILE A 362 -10.02 25.79 9.18
C ILE A 362 -9.02 24.91 9.93
N GLU A 363 -9.51 24.20 10.92
CA GLU A 363 -8.75 23.24 11.72
C GLU A 363 -9.31 21.83 11.59
N LEU A 364 -8.55 20.83 12.06
CA LEU A 364 -9.01 19.44 12.02
C LEU A 364 -10.27 19.19 12.86
N HIS A 365 -10.51 20.01 13.89
CA HIS A 365 -11.72 19.95 14.72
C HIS A 365 -12.99 20.35 13.95
N ASP A 366 -12.86 21.06 12.84
CA ASP A 366 -13.99 21.48 12.00
C ASP A 366 -14.49 20.35 11.09
N MET A 367 -13.79 19.21 11.02
CA MET A 367 -14.07 18.11 10.09
C MET A 367 -15.54 17.64 10.12
N ASN A 368 -16.18 17.64 11.29
CA ASN A 368 -17.59 17.24 11.44
C ASN A 368 -18.57 18.26 10.84
N GLU A 369 -18.17 19.53 10.73
CA GLU A 369 -18.94 20.63 10.14
C GLU A 369 -18.65 20.82 8.65
N MET A 370 -17.85 19.93 8.04
CA MET A 370 -17.50 19.95 6.61
C MET A 370 -17.92 18.66 5.86
N PRO A 371 -19.20 18.25 5.92
CA PRO A 371 -19.66 16.98 5.37
C PRO A 371 -19.48 16.82 3.85
N TYR A 372 -19.65 17.87 3.04
CA TYR A 372 -19.43 17.85 1.58
C TYR A 372 -17.96 17.64 1.26
N THR A 373 -17.07 18.32 1.99
CA THR A 373 -15.63 18.16 1.85
C THR A 373 -15.21 16.72 2.17
N MET A 374 -15.71 16.17 3.28
CA MET A 374 -15.44 14.77 3.65
C MET A 374 -16.03 13.77 2.65
N ALA A 375 -17.25 14.01 2.18
CA ALA A 375 -17.90 13.21 1.15
C ALA A 375 -17.10 13.20 -0.16
N THR A 376 -16.51 14.34 -0.54
CA THR A 376 -15.62 14.44 -1.71
C THR A 376 -14.37 13.58 -1.52
N ILE A 377 -13.73 13.65 -0.35
CA ILE A 377 -12.55 12.82 -0.04
C ILE A 377 -12.89 11.33 -0.11
N PHE A 378 -14.04 10.91 0.44
CA PHE A 378 -14.50 9.53 0.37
C PHE A 378 -14.79 9.08 -1.06
N GLU A 379 -15.38 9.96 -1.89
CA GLU A 379 -15.62 9.65 -3.29
C GLU A 379 -14.33 9.51 -4.08
N VAL A 380 -13.30 10.33 -3.81
CA VAL A 380 -11.96 10.15 -4.39
C VAL A 380 -11.34 8.81 -3.96
N LEU A 381 -11.45 8.43 -2.69
CA LEU A 381 -10.94 7.14 -2.20
C LEU A 381 -11.64 5.97 -2.88
N ARG A 382 -12.97 6.01 -3.03
CA ARG A 382 -13.72 5.02 -3.78
C ARG A 382 -13.24 4.95 -5.23
N TYR A 383 -13.20 6.09 -5.92
CA TYR A 383 -12.84 6.17 -7.34
C TYR A 383 -11.43 5.71 -7.64
N SER A 384 -10.47 6.15 -6.83
CA SER A 384 -9.07 5.80 -7.01
C SER A 384 -8.84 4.30 -6.85
N SER A 385 -9.64 3.64 -6.00
CA SER A 385 -9.57 2.20 -5.76
C SER A 385 -8.13 1.73 -5.55
N SER A 386 -7.38 2.47 -4.73
CA SER A 386 -5.96 2.21 -4.50
C SER A 386 -5.73 0.75 -4.09
N PRO A 387 -4.86 0.00 -4.79
CA PRO A 387 -4.62 -1.42 -4.53
C PRO A 387 -4.31 -1.75 -3.08
N ILE A 388 -4.88 -2.85 -2.58
CA ILE A 388 -4.53 -3.39 -1.26
C ILE A 388 -3.34 -4.34 -1.43
N VAL A 389 -2.34 -4.21 -0.56
CA VAL A 389 -1.19 -5.14 -0.50
C VAL A 389 -1.71 -6.58 -0.35
N PRO A 390 -1.32 -7.51 -1.25
CA PRO A 390 -1.79 -8.88 -1.17
C PRO A 390 -1.36 -9.57 0.12
N HIS A 391 -2.15 -10.54 0.55
CA HIS A 391 -1.84 -11.39 1.71
C HIS A 391 -1.30 -12.74 1.25
N VAL A 392 -0.60 -13.46 2.12
CA VAL A 392 -0.14 -14.83 1.84
C VAL A 392 -0.63 -15.77 2.95
N ALA A 393 -1.18 -16.91 2.55
CA ALA A 393 -1.55 -17.99 3.48
C ALA A 393 -0.29 -18.58 4.13
N THR A 394 -0.17 -18.50 5.45
CA THR A 394 0.98 -19.04 6.19
C THR A 394 0.89 -20.55 6.38
N GLU A 395 -0.33 -21.09 6.42
CA GLU A 395 -0.63 -22.52 6.53
C GLU A 395 -1.81 -22.92 5.65
N ASP A 396 -2.03 -24.23 5.48
CA ASP A 396 -3.21 -24.74 4.76
C ASP A 396 -4.48 -24.36 5.54
N THR A 397 -5.40 -23.68 4.87
CA THR A 397 -6.63 -23.15 5.47
C THR A 397 -7.79 -23.18 4.47
N GLN A 398 -8.94 -22.61 4.82
CA GLN A 398 -10.08 -22.48 3.92
C GLN A 398 -10.61 -21.05 3.85
N ILE A 399 -11.19 -20.72 2.70
CA ILE A 399 -11.99 -19.51 2.50
C ILE A 399 -13.28 -19.91 1.78
N SER A 400 -14.44 -19.55 2.32
CA SER A 400 -15.75 -19.84 1.71
C SER A 400 -15.94 -21.33 1.32
N GLY A 401 -15.41 -22.24 2.14
CA GLY A 401 -15.48 -23.69 1.92
C GLY A 401 -14.44 -24.27 0.94
N TYR A 402 -13.64 -23.42 0.28
CA TYR A 402 -12.56 -23.85 -0.59
C TYR A 402 -11.23 -23.95 0.14
N GLY A 403 -10.44 -24.96 -0.18
CA GLY A 403 -9.10 -25.15 0.36
C GLY A 403 -8.08 -24.19 -0.23
N VAL A 404 -7.28 -23.58 0.63
CA VAL A 404 -6.21 -22.63 0.32
C VAL A 404 -4.91 -23.19 0.89
N THR A 405 -3.95 -23.52 0.02
CA THR A 405 -2.68 -24.08 0.46
C THR A 405 -1.73 -22.99 0.98
N SER A 406 -0.88 -23.33 1.94
CA SER A 406 0.23 -22.47 2.38
C SER A 406 1.04 -21.95 1.19
N GLY A 407 1.44 -20.68 1.25
CA GLY A 407 2.14 -19.95 0.19
C GLY A 407 1.25 -19.35 -0.90
N SER A 408 -0.07 -19.58 -0.86
CA SER A 408 -0.99 -18.96 -1.84
C SER A 408 -1.12 -17.46 -1.57
N ILE A 409 -0.97 -16.63 -2.61
CA ILE A 409 -1.23 -15.19 -2.54
C ILE A 409 -2.74 -14.97 -2.61
N VAL A 410 -3.29 -14.15 -1.72
CA VAL A 410 -4.69 -13.72 -1.72
C VAL A 410 -4.76 -12.26 -2.16
N PHE A 411 -5.33 -12.03 -3.34
CA PHE A 411 -5.63 -10.71 -3.84
C PHE A 411 -7.04 -10.30 -3.42
N ILE A 412 -7.13 -9.13 -2.79
CA ILE A 412 -8.39 -8.50 -2.43
C ILE A 412 -8.71 -7.50 -3.53
N ASN A 413 -9.79 -7.76 -4.28
CA ASN A 413 -10.18 -6.90 -5.37
C ASN A 413 -11.04 -5.73 -4.85
N ASN A 414 -10.36 -4.73 -4.29
CA ASN A 414 -11.00 -3.53 -3.79
C ASN A 414 -11.60 -2.67 -4.92
N TYR A 415 -11.12 -2.81 -6.16
CA TYR A 415 -11.74 -2.18 -7.32
C TYR A 415 -13.19 -2.67 -7.51
N GLU A 416 -13.44 -3.98 -7.45
CA GLU A 416 -14.80 -4.51 -7.48
C GLU A 416 -15.64 -3.98 -6.31
N LEU A 417 -15.09 -3.94 -5.09
CA LEU A 417 -15.82 -3.37 -3.94
C LEU A 417 -16.24 -1.93 -4.16
N ASN A 418 -15.42 -1.12 -4.83
CA ASN A 418 -15.62 0.31 -4.98
C ASN A 418 -16.36 0.69 -6.26
N MET A 419 -16.35 -0.17 -7.29
CA MET A 419 -16.89 0.13 -8.62
C MET A 419 -18.03 -0.78 -9.06
N SER A 420 -18.40 -1.78 -8.26
CA SER A 420 -19.51 -2.68 -8.60
C SER A 420 -20.88 -2.03 -8.41
N HIS A 421 -21.78 -2.29 -9.36
CA HIS A 421 -23.20 -1.95 -9.24
C HIS A 421 -23.90 -2.71 -8.10
N LYS A 422 -23.27 -3.74 -7.55
CA LYS A 422 -23.77 -4.46 -6.36
C LYS A 422 -23.77 -3.59 -5.10
N TYR A 423 -22.79 -2.70 -4.98
CA TYR A 423 -22.57 -1.90 -3.77
C TYR A 423 -22.86 -0.41 -3.99
N TRP A 424 -22.79 0.07 -5.23
CA TRP A 424 -22.89 1.49 -5.56
C TRP A 424 -23.91 1.74 -6.65
N THR A 425 -24.74 2.77 -6.45
CA THR A 425 -25.60 3.32 -7.51
C THR A 425 -24.73 4.18 -8.43
N ASN A 426 -24.82 3.98 -9.75
CA ASN A 426 -24.01 4.72 -10.74
C ASN A 426 -22.50 4.78 -10.40
N PRO A 427 -21.80 3.65 -10.22
CA PRO A 427 -20.41 3.62 -9.74
C PRO A 427 -19.43 4.40 -10.63
N ASN A 428 -19.77 4.61 -11.90
CA ASN A 428 -18.98 5.34 -12.89
C ASN A 428 -19.21 6.86 -12.86
N ASN A 429 -20.14 7.37 -12.05
CA ASN A 429 -20.35 8.82 -11.82
C ASN A 429 -19.72 9.31 -10.51
N PHE A 430 -18.91 10.38 -10.60
CA PHE A 430 -18.26 11.01 -9.46
C PHE A 430 -19.27 11.92 -8.77
N GLU A 431 -19.74 11.48 -7.60
CA GLU A 431 -20.89 12.07 -6.91
C GLU A 431 -20.60 12.04 -5.40
N PRO A 432 -19.97 13.09 -4.83
CA PRO A 432 -19.72 13.19 -3.40
C PRO A 432 -20.96 12.92 -2.55
N GLU A 433 -22.11 13.42 -2.99
CA GLU A 433 -23.41 13.38 -2.29
C GLU A 433 -23.84 11.96 -1.90
N ARG A 434 -23.30 10.92 -2.56
CA ARG A 434 -23.55 9.51 -2.20
C ARG A 434 -23.12 9.16 -0.77
N PHE A 435 -22.19 9.90 -0.20
CA PHE A 435 -21.69 9.70 1.17
C PHE A 435 -22.44 10.51 2.22
N PHE A 436 -23.45 11.29 1.83
CA PHE A 436 -24.36 11.85 2.81
C PHE A 436 -25.14 10.74 3.49
N ARG A 437 -25.25 10.84 4.82
CA ARG A 437 -26.13 9.94 5.57
C ARG A 437 -27.52 10.06 4.95
N ARG A 438 -28.00 8.98 4.34
CA ARG A 438 -29.45 8.84 4.13
C ARG A 438 -30.06 8.91 5.53
N LYS A 439 -30.95 9.89 5.73
CA LYS A 439 -31.85 9.86 6.88
C LYS A 439 -32.79 8.68 6.64
N ASP A 440 -32.35 7.48 7.00
CA ASP A 440 -33.23 6.33 7.17
C ASP A 440 -33.78 6.33 8.59
#